data_AF-A0AAI8MNN1-F1
#
_entry.id   AF-A0AAI8MNN1-F1
#
_cell.length_a   1.000
_cell.length_b   1.000
_cell.length_c   1.000
_cell.angle_alpha   90.00
_cell.angle_beta   90.00
_cell.angle_gamma   90.00
#
_symmetry.space_group_name_H-M   'P 1'
#
loop_
_entity.id
_entity.type
_entity.pdbx_description
1 polymer ?
#
loop_
_entity_poly.entity_id
_entity_poly.type
_entity_poly.pdbx_seq_one_letter_code
_entity_poly.pdbx_strand_id
1 'polypeptide(L)'
;MLNLTLRRVDFNELRVEDISKRPILESLQKFWSKSENEYIDFLEKNNIDFYRNFSSIAELKEVMKHDITILNTIAEQGLDNAFDFKTINLLKSKNLKEIHDHEFMKLTIDLRHINNPESKELIKDLFVETKSVSLVNFVDVNEDSCSLIYHKKGAFYYNDEPYMCNTRESLTLLENYEVPKDNNFILSRLLLDLANKLEENGVEESFCVQYNNGEENNKNIHEVIYWGHLSAEEKKEIKAEMREQKELNNEAKNQAKQELKAEANNNRNSLKPHEAKEVLEQEKNVRLYNISEFAKEQAENKTQESFNEVKERQETKINEIIAKSIELYKQKEQEKLKSRREKAEKDSQNAYNDLKDYIHNGLSILEALKNIQQKYRNEDTINFASLLFSKDILNLRSKEEEIISLNQEKGELRVECENVYNEVEKREETISKLKSTLQSKINEMQNYEYELEKNFEVKLQEKEAAMLKELESLQKEQEKVNNEYEQEIKELDCANEELSNENKKINEQNLKLNSQNAALQKSLSEIENRYEKDKEQMKQEVEVLNDENKKINEINFKLSSQTTLLESYLKEQKKELESLQKEFKEKLEVAESHIKRLYKLEAQVEIFNDKENV
;
A
#
# COMPACT_ATOMS: atom_id res chain seq x y z
N MET A 1 28.55 22.83 -18.51
CA MET A 1 29.16 21.50 -18.40
C MET A 1 28.26 20.62 -17.53
N LEU A 2 28.06 19.37 -17.93
CA LEU A 2 27.22 18.40 -17.24
C LEU A 2 28.09 17.50 -16.35
N ASN A 3 28.09 17.75 -15.05
CA ASN A 3 28.88 16.97 -14.11
C ASN A 3 28.16 15.67 -13.75
N LEU A 4 28.84 14.54 -13.94
CA LEU A 4 28.29 13.21 -13.75
C LEU A 4 28.88 12.54 -12.51
N THR A 5 28.01 11.99 -11.67
CA THR A 5 28.39 11.17 -10.53
C THR A 5 27.68 9.82 -10.56
N LEU A 6 28.38 8.77 -10.12
CA LEU A 6 27.86 7.40 -10.08
C LEU A 6 28.05 6.81 -8.69
N ARG A 7 26.98 6.29 -8.09
CA ARG A 7 27.03 5.59 -6.81
C ARG A 7 26.16 4.33 -6.82
N ARG A 8 26.48 3.39 -5.93
CA ARG A 8 25.57 2.27 -5.59
C ARG A 8 24.39 2.81 -4.79
N VAL A 9 23.22 2.22 -4.99
CA VAL A 9 21.99 2.63 -4.31
C VAL A 9 21.29 1.44 -3.69
N ASP A 10 20.79 1.65 -2.48
CA ASP A 10 19.99 0.69 -1.75
C ASP A 10 18.53 0.76 -2.19
N PHE A 11 17.86 -0.38 -2.08
CA PHE A 11 16.46 -0.58 -2.48
C PHE A 11 15.48 0.41 -1.81
N ASN A 12 15.80 0.92 -0.63
CA ASN A 12 14.98 1.90 0.09
C ASN A 12 14.95 3.29 -0.56
N GLU A 13 15.93 3.61 -1.42
CA GLU A 13 15.92 4.88 -2.16
C GLU A 13 15.02 4.81 -3.41
N LEU A 14 14.50 3.63 -3.76
CA LEU A 14 13.62 3.45 -4.92
C LEU A 14 12.20 3.91 -4.59
N ARG A 15 11.56 4.61 -5.53
CA ARG A 15 10.15 4.97 -5.45
C ARG A 15 9.43 4.43 -6.67
N VAL A 16 8.22 3.90 -6.47
CA VAL A 16 7.43 3.35 -7.57
C VAL A 16 7.02 4.42 -8.57
N GLU A 17 6.76 5.63 -8.06
CA GLU A 17 6.34 6.79 -8.86
C GLU A 17 7.40 7.19 -9.90
N ASP A 18 8.68 6.95 -9.59
CA ASP A 18 9.81 7.31 -10.45
C ASP A 18 10.03 6.27 -11.58
N ILE A 19 9.17 5.25 -11.70
CA ILE A 19 9.36 4.19 -12.69
C ILE A 19 9.21 4.73 -14.11
N SER A 20 10.28 4.65 -14.89
CA SER A 20 10.31 5.29 -16.22
C SER A 20 9.73 4.44 -17.35
N LYS A 21 9.63 3.12 -17.15
CA LYS A 21 9.14 2.15 -18.14
C LYS A 21 8.67 0.86 -17.48
N ARG A 22 7.91 0.02 -18.20
CA ARG A 22 7.50 -1.30 -17.73
C ARG A 22 8.72 -2.20 -17.47
N PRO A 23 9.00 -2.61 -16.23
CA PRO A 23 10.21 -3.34 -15.87
C PRO A 23 10.34 -4.64 -16.64
N ILE A 24 11.53 -4.92 -17.17
CA ILE A 24 11.87 -6.10 -17.97
C ILE A 24 11.10 -6.15 -19.30
N LEU A 25 9.78 -6.01 -19.30
CA LEU A 25 8.87 -6.13 -20.43
C LEU A 25 9.21 -5.16 -21.58
N GLU A 26 9.27 -3.85 -21.33
CA GLU A 26 9.63 -2.87 -22.37
C GLU A 26 11.06 -3.05 -22.90
N SER A 27 11.98 -3.54 -22.05
CA SER A 27 13.35 -3.84 -22.49
C SER A 27 13.40 -5.05 -23.42
N LEU A 28 12.52 -6.03 -23.19
CA LEU A 28 12.44 -7.26 -23.97
C LEU A 28 11.60 -7.11 -25.23
N GLN A 29 10.65 -6.18 -25.25
CA GLN A 29 9.82 -5.84 -26.40
C GLN A 29 10.65 -5.58 -27.66
N LYS A 30 11.82 -4.95 -27.51
CA LYS A 30 12.74 -4.67 -28.63
C LYS A 30 13.16 -5.92 -29.40
N PHE A 31 13.17 -7.09 -28.76
CA PHE A 31 13.57 -8.34 -29.39
C PHE A 31 12.40 -9.15 -29.97
N TRP A 32 11.17 -8.62 -29.87
CA TRP A 32 9.99 -9.23 -30.44
C TRP A 32 9.91 -8.89 -31.94
N SER A 33 9.77 -9.91 -32.79
CA SER A 33 9.81 -9.69 -34.25
C SER A 33 8.49 -9.20 -34.87
N LYS A 34 7.37 -9.23 -34.12
CA LYS A 34 6.05 -8.83 -34.59
C LYS A 34 5.61 -7.49 -34.02
N SER A 35 4.34 -7.13 -34.24
CA SER A 35 3.77 -5.88 -33.73
C SER A 35 3.77 -5.82 -32.19
N GLU A 36 3.77 -4.59 -31.66
CA GLU A 36 3.66 -4.33 -30.22
C GLU A 36 2.37 -4.90 -29.62
N ASN A 37 1.23 -4.79 -30.33
CA ASN A 37 -0.03 -5.37 -29.86
C ASN A 37 0.07 -6.89 -29.73
N GLU A 38 0.72 -7.57 -30.68
CA GLU A 38 0.93 -9.02 -30.57
C GLU A 38 1.90 -9.40 -29.44
N TYR A 39 2.82 -8.51 -29.06
CA TYR A 39 3.67 -8.71 -27.89
C TYR A 39 2.84 -8.67 -26.61
N ILE A 40 1.94 -7.68 -26.49
CA ILE A 40 1.04 -7.53 -25.34
C ILE A 40 0.08 -8.72 -25.27
N ASP A 41 -0.54 -9.12 -26.38
CA ASP A 41 -1.42 -10.30 -26.45
C ASP A 41 -0.68 -11.57 -26.03
N PHE A 42 0.59 -11.71 -26.42
CA PHE A 42 1.44 -12.82 -25.99
C PHE A 42 1.69 -12.80 -24.48
N LEU A 43 1.96 -11.64 -23.88
CA LEU A 43 2.14 -11.51 -22.43
C LEU A 43 0.85 -11.86 -21.69
N GLU A 44 -0.29 -11.30 -22.09
CA GLU A 44 -1.58 -11.53 -21.46
C GLU A 44 -2.01 -13.00 -21.53
N LYS A 45 -1.80 -13.66 -22.68
CA LYS A 45 -2.06 -15.10 -22.85
C LYS A 45 -1.26 -15.97 -21.88
N ASN A 46 -0.09 -15.50 -21.44
CA ASN A 46 0.77 -16.19 -20.49
C ASN A 46 0.60 -15.67 -19.04
N ASN A 47 -0.47 -14.92 -18.76
CA ASN A 47 -0.79 -14.32 -17.46
C ASN A 47 0.20 -13.23 -16.99
N ILE A 48 0.84 -12.52 -17.93
CA ILE A 48 1.64 -11.33 -17.63
C ILE A 48 0.82 -10.09 -18.01
N ASP A 49 0.49 -9.27 -17.02
CA ASP A 49 -0.24 -8.01 -17.23
C ASP A 49 0.74 -6.85 -17.51
N PHE A 50 0.78 -6.41 -18.76
CA PHE A 50 1.66 -5.33 -19.22
C PHE A 50 1.28 -3.96 -18.63
N TYR A 51 -0.01 -3.72 -18.36
CA TYR A 51 -0.52 -2.41 -17.92
C TYR A 51 -0.70 -2.31 -16.40
N ARG A 52 -0.26 -3.34 -15.66
CA ARG A 52 -0.37 -3.39 -14.20
C ARG A 52 0.19 -2.14 -13.53
N ASN A 53 -0.58 -1.53 -12.64
CA ASN A 53 -0.11 -0.46 -11.77
C ASN A 53 0.44 -1.04 -10.47
N PHE A 54 1.49 -0.44 -9.94
CA PHE A 54 2.16 -0.90 -8.73
C PHE A 54 1.90 0.09 -7.60
N SER A 55 1.51 -0.42 -6.42
CA SER A 55 1.25 0.41 -5.24
C SER A 55 2.49 0.56 -4.35
N SER A 56 3.46 -0.36 -4.47
CA SER A 56 4.70 -0.37 -3.67
C SER A 56 5.87 -1.01 -4.42
N ILE A 57 7.09 -0.66 -4.02
CA ILE A 57 8.32 -1.24 -4.58
C ILE A 57 8.40 -2.76 -4.25
N ALA A 58 7.85 -3.18 -3.11
CA ALA A 58 7.75 -4.60 -2.75
C ALA A 58 6.82 -5.36 -3.70
N GLU A 59 5.66 -4.79 -4.06
CA GLU A 59 4.77 -5.36 -5.06
C GLU A 59 5.47 -5.48 -6.42
N LEU A 60 6.17 -4.42 -6.84
CA LEU A 60 6.93 -4.42 -8.09
C LEU A 60 7.94 -5.58 -8.13
N LYS A 61 8.66 -5.82 -7.04
CA LYS A 61 9.64 -6.91 -6.93
C LYS A 61 9.01 -8.30 -7.08
N GLU A 62 7.89 -8.53 -6.41
CA GLU A 62 7.17 -9.82 -6.51
C GLU A 62 6.62 -10.05 -7.92
N VAL A 63 6.09 -9.01 -8.57
CA VAL A 63 5.61 -9.11 -9.95
C VAL A 63 6.76 -9.38 -10.91
N MET A 64 7.88 -8.66 -10.80
CA MET A 64 9.06 -8.93 -11.63
C MET A 64 9.58 -10.36 -11.47
N LYS A 65 9.58 -10.89 -10.24
CA LYS A 65 9.97 -12.28 -9.98
C LYS A 65 9.01 -13.27 -10.65
N HIS A 66 7.71 -13.00 -10.57
CA HIS A 66 6.69 -13.79 -11.23
C HIS A 66 6.86 -13.78 -12.76
N ASP A 67 7.00 -12.59 -13.36
CA ASP A 67 7.17 -12.40 -14.80
C ASP A 67 8.44 -13.10 -15.32
N ILE A 68 9.57 -12.97 -14.61
CA ILE A 68 10.82 -13.68 -14.93
C ILE A 68 10.60 -15.19 -14.94
N THR A 69 9.86 -15.71 -13.96
CA THR A 69 9.60 -17.15 -13.83
C THR A 69 8.77 -17.67 -15.01
N ILE A 70 7.74 -16.91 -15.42
CA ILE A 70 6.91 -17.24 -16.58
C ILE A 70 7.76 -17.20 -17.86
N LEU A 71 8.51 -16.12 -18.09
CA LEU A 71 9.37 -15.96 -19.26
C LEU A 71 10.43 -17.07 -19.36
N ASN A 72 11.06 -17.43 -18.22
CA ASN A 72 12.00 -18.55 -18.15
C ASN A 72 11.33 -19.87 -18.54
N THR A 73 10.12 -20.12 -18.02
CA THR A 73 9.36 -21.35 -18.32
C THR A 73 9.02 -21.45 -19.80
N ILE A 74 8.58 -20.35 -20.42
CA ILE A 74 8.29 -20.29 -21.86
C ILE A 74 9.57 -20.56 -22.68
N ALA A 75 10.69 -19.95 -22.29
CA ALA A 75 11.97 -20.11 -22.97
C ALA A 75 12.56 -21.53 -22.84
N GLU A 76 12.29 -22.23 -21.74
CA GLU A 76 12.72 -23.61 -21.50
C GLU A 76 11.82 -24.63 -22.22
N GLN A 77 10.52 -24.37 -22.33
CA GLN A 77 9.58 -25.23 -23.06
C GLN A 77 9.71 -25.14 -24.58
N GLY A 78 10.42 -24.12 -25.09
CA GLY A 78 10.62 -23.94 -26.54
C GLY A 78 9.31 -23.70 -27.30
N LEU A 79 8.31 -23.11 -26.63
CA LEU A 79 7.04 -22.74 -27.25
C LEU A 79 7.29 -21.76 -28.40
N ASP A 80 6.69 -22.04 -29.56
CA ASP A 80 6.78 -21.22 -30.78
C ASP A 80 6.38 -19.77 -30.46
N ASN A 81 7.37 -18.91 -30.31
CA ASN A 81 7.23 -17.53 -29.92
C ASN A 81 7.91 -16.66 -30.98
N ALA A 82 7.48 -15.41 -31.13
CA ALA A 82 8.04 -14.53 -32.15
C ALA A 82 9.43 -13.96 -31.77
N PHE A 83 10.09 -14.55 -30.78
CA PHE A 83 11.46 -14.21 -30.43
C PHE A 83 12.42 -15.03 -31.30
N ASP A 84 13.48 -14.40 -31.80
CA ASP A 84 14.55 -15.14 -32.47
C ASP A 84 15.21 -16.15 -31.51
N PHE A 85 15.75 -17.24 -32.04
CA PHE A 85 16.45 -18.28 -31.28
C PHE A 85 17.56 -17.71 -30.39
N LYS A 86 18.28 -16.69 -30.87
CA LYS A 86 19.30 -15.98 -30.06
C LYS A 86 18.67 -15.28 -28.86
N THR A 87 17.54 -14.60 -29.04
CA THR A 87 16.81 -13.90 -27.98
C THR A 87 16.19 -14.86 -26.98
N ILE A 88 15.55 -15.95 -27.42
CA ILE A 88 14.97 -16.96 -26.52
C ILE A 88 16.01 -17.47 -25.53
N ASN A 89 17.26 -17.66 -25.97
CA ASN A 89 18.35 -18.07 -25.09
C ASN A 89 18.67 -17.04 -24.00
N LEU A 90 18.44 -15.74 -24.23
CA LEU A 90 18.60 -14.70 -23.21
C LEU A 90 17.51 -14.77 -22.13
N LEU A 91 16.33 -15.26 -22.49
CA LEU A 91 15.19 -15.43 -21.59
C LEU A 91 15.25 -16.70 -20.74
N LYS A 92 16.26 -17.57 -20.92
CA LYS A 92 16.42 -18.76 -20.09
C LYS A 92 16.93 -18.40 -18.70
N SER A 93 16.62 -19.25 -17.71
CA SER A 93 16.98 -19.09 -16.29
C SER A 93 18.48 -18.85 -16.02
N LYS A 94 19.37 -19.33 -16.90
CA LYS A 94 20.81 -19.05 -16.83
C LYS A 94 21.14 -17.56 -17.02
N ASN A 95 20.42 -16.89 -17.92
CA ASN A 95 20.69 -15.55 -18.39
C ASN A 95 19.73 -14.54 -17.76
N LEU A 96 18.41 -14.79 -17.71
CA LEU A 96 17.43 -13.97 -17.01
C LEU A 96 17.22 -14.52 -15.59
N LYS A 97 17.70 -13.77 -14.59
CA LYS A 97 17.73 -14.14 -13.18
C LYS A 97 16.91 -13.13 -12.39
N GLU A 98 16.46 -13.54 -11.21
CA GLU A 98 15.81 -12.66 -10.23
C GLU A 98 16.65 -11.41 -9.97
N ILE A 99 15.98 -10.28 -9.80
CA ILE A 99 16.58 -8.98 -9.56
C ILE A 99 16.86 -8.83 -8.06
N HIS A 100 18.09 -8.50 -7.70
CA HIS A 100 18.47 -8.32 -6.31
C HIS A 100 18.66 -6.84 -5.92
N ASP A 101 18.42 -6.55 -4.64
CA ASP A 101 18.34 -5.21 -4.07
C ASP A 101 19.66 -4.42 -4.15
N HIS A 102 20.80 -5.11 -4.14
CA HIS A 102 22.14 -4.53 -4.17
C HIS A 102 22.69 -4.32 -5.58
N GLU A 103 21.85 -4.51 -6.62
CA GLU A 103 22.25 -4.48 -8.02
C GLU A 103 21.88 -3.17 -8.73
N PHE A 104 21.48 -2.15 -7.97
CA PHE A 104 21.09 -0.85 -8.47
C PHE A 104 22.22 0.19 -8.35
N MET A 105 22.31 1.03 -9.37
CA MET A 105 23.27 2.14 -9.48
C MET A 105 22.51 3.43 -9.76
N LYS A 106 22.92 4.55 -9.17
CA LYS A 106 22.37 5.89 -9.45
C LYS A 106 23.40 6.75 -10.16
N LEU A 107 23.06 7.14 -11.38
CA LEU A 107 23.69 8.23 -12.11
C LEU A 107 23.02 9.53 -11.71
N THR A 108 23.78 10.56 -11.36
CA THR A 108 23.26 11.92 -11.15
C THR A 108 24.00 12.89 -12.07
N ILE A 109 23.22 13.67 -12.82
CA ILE A 109 23.68 14.79 -13.63
C ILE A 109 23.38 16.08 -12.86
N ASP A 110 24.42 16.80 -12.48
CA ASP A 110 24.29 18.10 -11.80
C ASP A 110 24.09 19.22 -12.82
N LEU A 111 22.99 19.96 -12.67
CA LEU A 111 22.61 21.06 -13.56
C LEU A 111 22.84 22.44 -12.93
N ARG A 112 23.42 22.53 -11.72
CA ARG A 112 23.63 23.82 -11.02
C ARG A 112 24.54 24.79 -11.74
N HIS A 113 25.42 24.28 -12.62
CA HIS A 113 26.33 25.10 -13.41
C HIS A 113 25.72 25.64 -14.71
N ILE A 114 24.46 25.31 -15.00
CA ILE A 114 23.75 25.81 -16.19
C ILE A 114 23.00 27.08 -15.82
N ASN A 115 23.48 28.21 -16.31
CA ASN A 115 22.93 29.53 -15.98
C ASN A 115 21.59 29.84 -16.66
N ASN A 116 21.27 29.18 -17.79
CA ASN A 116 20.04 29.42 -18.53
C ASN A 116 18.91 28.47 -18.05
N PRO A 117 17.82 28.98 -17.46
CA PRO A 117 16.70 28.14 -17.00
C PRO A 117 15.99 27.41 -18.14
N GLU A 118 15.88 28.00 -19.33
CA GLU A 118 15.22 27.34 -20.49
C GLU A 118 16.03 26.13 -20.97
N SER A 119 17.35 26.28 -21.09
CA SER A 119 18.24 25.16 -21.43
C SER A 119 18.21 24.06 -20.36
N LYS A 120 18.04 24.44 -19.09
CA LYS A 120 17.96 23.50 -17.97
C LYS A 120 16.69 22.66 -18.04
N GLU A 121 15.54 23.28 -18.29
CA GLU A 121 14.27 22.56 -18.49
C GLU A 121 14.30 21.68 -19.74
N LEU A 122 14.85 22.19 -20.84
CA LEU A 122 15.03 21.40 -22.06
C LEU A 122 15.88 20.14 -21.81
N ILE A 123 16.99 20.26 -21.07
CA ILE A 123 17.83 19.10 -20.73
C ILE A 123 17.06 18.09 -19.86
N LYS A 124 16.22 18.56 -18.93
CA LYS A 124 15.37 17.69 -18.11
C LYS A 124 14.36 16.93 -18.96
N ASP A 125 13.66 17.62 -19.85
CA ASP A 125 12.67 17.01 -20.74
C ASP A 125 13.33 15.95 -21.63
N LEU A 126 14.47 16.27 -22.25
CA LEU A 126 15.22 15.34 -23.09
C LEU A 126 15.73 14.14 -22.27
N PHE A 127 16.13 14.34 -21.02
CA PHE A 127 16.56 13.26 -20.13
C PHE A 127 15.40 12.30 -19.80
N VAL A 128 14.22 12.82 -19.47
CA VAL A 128 13.02 12.01 -19.18
C VAL A 128 12.61 11.18 -20.39
N GLU A 129 12.66 11.76 -21.59
CA GLU A 129 12.35 11.04 -22.82
C GLU A 129 13.40 9.99 -23.21
N THR A 130 14.60 10.01 -22.62
CA THR A 130 15.69 9.11 -23.00
C THR A 130 15.56 7.76 -22.30
N LYS A 131 15.21 6.72 -23.07
CA LYS A 131 15.00 5.36 -22.54
C LYS A 131 16.32 4.63 -22.31
N SER A 132 16.61 4.26 -21.07
CA SER A 132 17.75 3.40 -20.72
C SER A 132 17.60 1.97 -21.27
N VAL A 133 18.74 1.33 -21.56
CA VAL A 133 18.83 -0.11 -21.90
C VAL A 133 18.86 -1.05 -20.69
N SER A 134 18.85 -0.52 -19.47
CA SER A 134 18.70 -1.34 -18.26
C SER A 134 17.37 -2.09 -18.26
N LEU A 135 17.31 -3.28 -17.66
CA LEU A 135 16.04 -4.01 -17.51
C LEU A 135 15.02 -3.23 -16.68
N VAL A 136 15.50 -2.52 -15.65
CA VAL A 136 14.66 -1.76 -14.72
C VAL A 136 15.34 -0.45 -14.42
N ASN A 137 14.63 0.67 -14.61
CA ASN A 137 15.16 1.99 -14.33
C ASN A 137 14.08 2.96 -13.84
N PHE A 138 14.52 3.82 -12.93
CA PHE A 138 13.75 4.88 -12.31
C PHE A 138 14.39 6.21 -12.67
N VAL A 139 13.58 7.20 -13.01
CA VAL A 139 14.00 8.54 -13.38
C VAL A 139 13.45 9.50 -12.33
N ASP A 140 14.37 10.19 -11.66
CA ASP A 140 14.09 11.18 -10.62
C ASP A 140 14.64 12.52 -11.10
N VAL A 141 13.75 13.49 -11.30
CA VAL A 141 14.11 14.83 -11.78
C VAL A 141 13.77 15.86 -10.70
N ASN A 142 14.81 16.55 -10.24
CA ASN A 142 14.72 17.62 -9.26
C ASN A 142 14.99 18.98 -9.92
N GLU A 143 14.81 20.08 -9.18
CA GLU A 143 15.06 21.43 -9.70
C GLU A 143 16.48 21.60 -10.28
N ASP A 144 17.47 20.97 -9.65
CA ASP A 144 18.90 21.13 -9.89
C ASP A 144 19.62 19.88 -10.41
N SER A 145 18.94 18.74 -10.55
CA SER A 145 19.60 17.50 -10.96
C SER A 145 18.66 16.53 -11.66
N CYS A 146 19.23 15.74 -12.57
CA CYS A 146 18.58 14.60 -13.21
C CYS A 146 19.24 13.32 -12.74
N SER A 147 18.46 12.39 -12.21
CA SER A 147 18.96 11.12 -11.69
C SER A 147 18.33 9.94 -12.42
N LEU A 148 19.18 8.98 -12.83
CA LEU A 148 18.76 7.68 -13.31
C LEU A 148 19.21 6.62 -12.32
N ILE A 149 18.27 5.94 -11.67
CA ILE A 149 18.54 4.75 -10.88
C ILE A 149 18.26 3.54 -11.75
N TYR A 150 19.27 2.72 -12.05
CA TYR A 150 19.13 1.62 -12.99
C TYR A 150 19.70 0.32 -12.42
N HIS A 151 19.10 -0.80 -12.82
CA HIS A 151 19.61 -2.12 -12.51
C HIS A 151 20.84 -2.44 -13.38
N LYS A 152 21.88 -3.03 -12.80
CA LYS A 152 23.16 -3.31 -13.50
C LYS A 152 23.01 -4.22 -14.72
N LYS A 153 21.91 -4.96 -14.82
CA LYS A 153 21.62 -5.81 -15.97
C LYS A 153 20.79 -5.05 -17.00
N GLY A 154 21.24 -5.06 -18.24
CA GLY A 154 20.56 -4.43 -19.37
C GLY A 154 20.43 -5.39 -20.54
N ALA A 155 19.57 -5.02 -21.48
CA ALA A 155 19.35 -5.75 -22.71
C ALA A 155 19.17 -4.80 -23.89
N PHE A 156 19.89 -5.04 -24.97
CA PHE A 156 19.82 -4.24 -26.21
C PHE A 156 20.45 -5.00 -27.40
N TYR A 157 20.34 -4.43 -28.59
CA TYR A 157 21.09 -4.87 -29.76
C TYR A 157 22.44 -4.15 -29.83
N TYR A 158 23.52 -4.91 -29.95
CA TYR A 158 24.86 -4.40 -30.19
C TYR A 158 25.36 -5.00 -31.50
N ASN A 159 25.57 -4.17 -32.53
CA ASN A 159 25.90 -4.60 -33.90
C ASN A 159 24.97 -5.71 -34.42
N ASP A 160 23.66 -5.45 -34.37
CA ASP A 160 22.60 -6.38 -34.81
C ASP A 160 22.51 -7.72 -34.07
N GLU A 161 23.30 -7.93 -33.01
CA GLU A 161 23.18 -9.10 -32.14
C GLU A 161 22.50 -8.75 -30.81
N PRO A 162 21.55 -9.58 -30.34
CA PRO A 162 20.90 -9.34 -29.06
C PRO A 162 21.84 -9.69 -27.90
N TYR A 163 22.04 -8.74 -27.00
CA TYR A 163 22.88 -8.88 -25.82
C TYR A 163 22.09 -8.66 -24.54
N MET A 164 22.34 -9.49 -23.52
CA MET A 164 21.87 -9.29 -22.15
C MET A 164 22.97 -9.67 -21.16
N CYS A 165 23.50 -8.69 -20.43
CA CYS A 165 24.58 -8.92 -19.47
C CYS A 165 24.57 -7.89 -18.34
N ASN A 166 25.36 -8.18 -17.30
CA ASN A 166 25.63 -7.23 -16.23
C ASN A 166 26.71 -6.25 -16.68
N THR A 167 26.48 -4.97 -16.41
CA THR A 167 27.37 -3.85 -16.69
C THR A 167 28.48 -3.74 -15.65
N ARG A 168 29.61 -3.11 -15.98
CA ARG A 168 30.64 -2.74 -15.00
C ARG A 168 30.18 -1.56 -14.14
N GLU A 169 30.65 -1.49 -12.91
CA GLU A 169 30.30 -0.41 -11.98
C GLU A 169 31.11 0.88 -12.19
N SER A 170 32.10 0.87 -13.08
CA SER A 170 32.88 2.06 -13.42
C SER A 170 32.07 3.02 -14.29
N LEU A 171 32.22 4.32 -14.08
CA LEU A 171 31.62 5.32 -14.96
C LEU A 171 32.35 5.32 -16.30
N THR A 172 31.61 5.09 -17.39
CA THR A 172 32.15 5.06 -18.76
C THR A 172 31.39 6.08 -19.61
N LEU A 173 32.10 7.08 -20.15
CA LEU A 173 31.52 8.16 -20.97
C LEU A 173 31.36 7.81 -22.46
N LEU A 174 32.19 6.90 -22.98
CA LEU A 174 32.27 6.60 -24.40
C LEU A 174 31.89 5.15 -24.68
N GLU A 175 31.20 4.92 -25.81
CA GLU A 175 30.87 3.58 -26.31
C GLU A 175 32.07 2.92 -27.04
N ASN A 176 33.26 2.96 -26.44
CA ASN A 176 34.53 2.57 -27.08
C ASN A 176 34.99 1.14 -26.75
N TYR A 177 34.09 0.27 -26.31
CA TYR A 177 34.38 -1.13 -25.94
C TYR A 177 34.15 -2.08 -27.12
N GLU A 178 34.82 -3.25 -27.06
CA GLU A 178 34.64 -4.33 -28.04
C GLU A 178 33.43 -5.20 -27.68
N VAL A 179 33.27 -5.51 -26.39
CA VAL A 179 32.13 -6.28 -25.87
C VAL A 179 31.41 -5.47 -24.80
N PRO A 180 30.06 -5.41 -24.79
CA PRO A 180 29.30 -4.63 -23.82
C PRO A 180 29.64 -4.89 -22.35
N LYS A 181 30.08 -6.11 -22.00
CA LYS A 181 30.46 -6.52 -20.63
C LYS A 181 31.74 -5.86 -20.10
N ASP A 182 32.56 -5.28 -20.97
CA ASP A 182 33.88 -4.76 -20.58
C ASP A 182 33.79 -3.40 -19.90
N ASN A 183 32.70 -2.67 -20.14
CA ASN A 183 32.47 -1.31 -19.66
C ASN A 183 31.05 -1.15 -19.10
N ASN A 184 30.72 0.08 -18.68
CA ASN A 184 29.36 0.40 -18.30
C ASN A 184 28.50 0.75 -19.52
N PHE A 185 28.05 -0.28 -20.25
CA PHE A 185 27.30 -0.12 -21.49
C PHE A 185 25.97 0.62 -21.30
N ILE A 186 25.32 0.46 -20.14
CA ILE A 186 24.05 1.12 -19.83
C ILE A 186 24.23 2.65 -19.81
N LEU A 187 25.29 3.13 -19.16
CA LEU A 187 25.58 4.56 -19.06
C LEU A 187 26.06 5.13 -20.39
N SER A 188 27.06 4.50 -21.01
CA SER A 188 27.59 4.97 -22.30
C SER A 188 26.50 5.05 -23.37
N ARG A 189 25.55 4.11 -23.39
CA ARG A 189 24.42 4.16 -24.33
C ARG A 189 23.41 5.24 -23.98
N LEU A 190 23.05 5.40 -22.71
CA LEU A 190 22.20 6.50 -22.26
C LEU A 190 22.80 7.85 -22.65
N LEU A 191 24.11 8.03 -22.42
CA LEU A 191 24.82 9.26 -22.75
C LEU A 191 24.89 9.50 -24.26
N LEU A 192 25.03 8.45 -25.07
CA LEU A 192 24.95 8.55 -26.53
C LEU A 192 23.56 8.99 -27.00
N ASP A 193 22.51 8.33 -26.50
CA ASP A 193 21.12 8.65 -26.87
C ASP A 193 20.75 10.08 -26.42
N LEU A 194 21.21 10.49 -25.23
CA LEU A 194 21.07 11.86 -24.74
C LEU A 194 21.88 12.85 -25.56
N ALA A 195 23.12 12.51 -25.94
CA ALA A 195 23.99 13.37 -26.76
C ALA A 195 23.36 13.66 -28.13
N ASN A 196 22.81 12.64 -28.79
CA ASN A 196 22.09 12.81 -30.06
C ASN A 196 20.91 13.79 -29.90
N LYS A 197 20.10 13.62 -28.86
CA LYS A 197 18.97 14.52 -28.57
C LYS A 197 19.40 15.94 -28.24
N LEU A 198 20.50 16.11 -27.52
CA LEU A 198 21.05 17.43 -27.20
C LEU A 198 21.55 18.14 -28.47
N GLU A 199 22.23 17.42 -29.36
CA GLU A 199 22.70 17.96 -30.65
C GLU A 199 21.51 18.34 -31.56
N GLU A 200 20.48 17.50 -31.66
CA GLU A 200 19.25 17.78 -32.43
C GLU A 200 18.52 19.04 -31.95
N ASN A 201 18.61 19.37 -30.65
CA ASN A 201 18.00 20.54 -30.04
C ASN A 201 18.95 21.73 -29.84
N GLY A 202 20.17 21.66 -30.41
CA GLY A 202 21.13 22.77 -30.42
C GLY A 202 21.79 23.07 -29.06
N VAL A 203 21.90 22.07 -28.18
CA VAL A 203 22.55 22.20 -26.86
C VAL A 203 24.01 21.76 -26.94
N GLU A 204 24.94 22.71 -26.93
CA GLU A 204 26.38 22.47 -26.93
C GLU A 204 26.93 22.38 -25.50
N GLU A 205 26.74 21.23 -24.86
CA GLU A 205 27.27 20.92 -23.54
C GLU A 205 28.37 19.85 -23.60
N SER A 206 29.06 19.59 -22.49
CA SER A 206 30.05 18.52 -22.40
C SER A 206 29.87 17.73 -21.11
N PHE A 207 30.10 16.42 -21.18
CA PHE A 207 30.02 15.52 -20.04
C PHE A 207 31.35 15.51 -19.28
N CYS A 208 31.30 15.81 -17.99
CA CYS A 208 32.47 15.90 -17.14
C CYS A 208 32.38 14.94 -15.97
N VAL A 209 33.50 14.29 -15.65
CA VAL A 209 33.65 13.40 -14.49
C VAL A 209 34.89 13.82 -13.74
N GLN A 210 34.70 14.12 -12.45
CA GLN A 210 35.81 14.38 -11.53
C GLN A 210 36.12 13.10 -10.76
N TYR A 211 37.36 12.62 -10.90
CA TYR A 211 37.85 11.47 -10.13
C TYR A 211 38.44 11.93 -8.80
N ASN A 212 38.46 11.03 -7.80
CA ASN A 212 38.98 11.32 -6.46
C ASN A 212 40.46 11.73 -6.43
N ASN A 213 41.22 11.47 -7.50
CA ASN A 213 42.61 11.89 -7.68
C ASN A 213 42.76 13.33 -8.23
N GLY A 214 41.66 14.05 -8.44
CA GLY A 214 41.65 15.38 -9.03
C GLY A 214 41.79 15.41 -10.55
N GLU A 215 41.85 14.25 -11.21
CA GLU A 215 41.82 14.19 -12.68
C GLU A 215 40.38 14.42 -13.17
N GLU A 216 40.25 15.32 -14.14
CA GLU A 216 38.98 15.59 -14.81
C GLU A 216 38.97 14.92 -16.18
N ASN A 217 37.92 14.15 -16.45
CA ASN A 217 37.68 13.57 -17.76
C ASN A 217 36.49 14.28 -18.39
N ASN A 218 36.79 15.15 -19.35
CA ASN A 218 35.82 15.92 -20.09
C ASN A 218 35.68 15.36 -21.51
N LYS A 219 34.43 15.09 -21.91
CA LYS A 219 34.06 14.57 -23.23
C LYS A 219 32.98 15.45 -23.85
N ASN A 220 33.29 15.99 -25.03
CA ASN A 220 32.34 16.77 -25.81
C ASN A 220 31.25 15.85 -26.40
N ILE A 221 30.03 16.34 -26.54
CA ILE A 221 28.90 15.67 -27.19
C ILE A 221 29.31 15.07 -28.54
N HIS A 222 29.99 15.84 -29.41
CA HIS A 222 30.43 15.32 -30.71
C HIS A 222 31.43 14.16 -30.60
N GLU A 223 32.27 14.13 -29.56
CA GLU A 223 33.19 13.01 -29.33
C GLU A 223 32.40 11.75 -28.92
N VAL A 224 31.38 11.89 -28.06
CA VAL A 224 30.50 10.78 -27.67
C VAL A 224 29.77 10.21 -28.87
N ILE A 225 29.21 11.07 -29.72
CA ILE A 225 28.48 10.71 -30.94
C ILE A 225 29.41 10.03 -31.95
N TYR A 226 30.62 10.55 -32.14
CA TYR A 226 31.62 9.95 -33.02
C TYR A 226 31.95 8.50 -32.62
N TRP A 227 32.23 8.26 -31.34
CA TRP A 227 32.50 6.90 -30.85
C TRP A 227 31.27 5.98 -30.88
N GLY A 228 30.06 6.54 -30.77
CA GLY A 228 28.80 5.78 -30.86
C GLY A 228 28.53 5.22 -32.26
N HIS A 229 28.84 5.99 -33.31
CA HIS A 229 28.56 5.62 -34.71
C HIS A 229 29.61 4.70 -35.34
N LEU A 230 30.81 4.58 -34.76
CA LEU A 230 31.84 3.68 -35.27
C LEU A 230 31.46 2.20 -35.06
N SER A 231 31.69 1.39 -36.07
CA SER A 231 31.57 -0.07 -35.99
C SER A 231 32.64 -0.71 -35.10
N ALA A 232 32.45 -1.96 -34.68
CA ALA A 232 33.43 -2.67 -33.84
C ALA A 232 34.80 -2.88 -34.54
N GLU A 233 34.81 -2.97 -35.88
CA GLU A 233 36.04 -3.13 -36.67
C GLU A 233 36.80 -1.80 -36.79
N GLU A 234 36.11 -0.70 -37.10
CA GLU A 234 36.72 0.64 -37.14
C GLU A 234 37.26 1.07 -35.77
N LYS A 235 36.56 0.71 -34.68
CA LYS A 235 37.05 0.92 -33.30
C LYS A 235 38.37 0.18 -33.02
N LYS A 236 38.61 -0.97 -33.67
CA LYS A 236 39.87 -1.72 -33.55
C LYS A 236 40.97 -1.10 -34.39
N GLU A 237 40.67 -0.72 -35.63
CA GLU A 237 41.63 -0.08 -36.54
C GLU A 237 42.15 1.25 -35.97
N ILE A 238 41.26 2.14 -35.52
CA ILE A 238 41.67 3.42 -34.91
C ILE A 238 42.52 3.20 -33.65
N LYS A 239 42.21 2.18 -32.84
CA LYS A 239 43.03 1.81 -31.68
C LYS A 239 44.37 1.20 -32.07
N ALA A 240 44.45 0.48 -33.18
CA ALA A 240 45.67 -0.09 -33.71
C ALA A 240 46.57 1.00 -34.30
N GLU A 241 46.03 1.92 -35.11
CA GLU A 241 46.76 3.08 -35.65
C GLU A 241 47.31 3.98 -34.53
N MET A 242 46.53 4.22 -33.48
CA MET A 242 46.97 4.94 -32.28
C MET A 242 48.10 4.23 -31.51
N ARG A 243 48.21 2.90 -31.62
CA ARG A 243 49.33 2.12 -31.05
C ARG A 243 50.54 2.15 -31.97
N GLU A 244 50.35 1.97 -33.27
CA GLU A 244 51.42 2.00 -34.28
C GLU A 244 52.11 3.36 -34.35
N GLN A 245 51.36 4.48 -34.29
CA GLN A 245 51.97 5.82 -34.22
C GLN A 245 52.83 6.01 -32.95
N LYS A 246 52.42 5.42 -31.82
CA LYS A 246 53.22 5.45 -30.59
C LYS A 246 54.47 4.59 -30.72
N GLU A 247 54.41 3.48 -31.45
CA GLU A 247 55.53 2.58 -31.68
C GLU A 247 56.56 3.16 -32.68
N LEU A 248 56.12 3.72 -33.82
CA LEU A 248 56.98 4.43 -34.80
C LEU A 248 57.79 5.56 -34.17
N ASN A 249 57.15 6.34 -33.29
CA ASN A 249 57.81 7.43 -32.57
C ASN A 249 58.86 6.90 -31.57
N ASN A 250 58.66 5.70 -31.03
CA ASN A 250 59.64 5.05 -30.16
C ASN A 250 60.79 4.39 -30.96
N GLU A 251 60.53 3.87 -32.15
CA GLU A 251 61.56 3.28 -33.04
C GLU A 251 62.53 4.32 -33.61
N ALA A 252 62.02 5.47 -34.08
CA ALA A 252 62.85 6.58 -34.55
C ALA A 252 63.81 7.09 -33.46
N LYS A 253 63.33 7.13 -32.21
CA LYS A 253 64.16 7.47 -31.04
C LYS A 253 65.24 6.42 -30.72
N ASN A 254 65.02 5.16 -31.09
CA ASN A 254 65.95 4.07 -30.83
C ASN A 254 67.04 3.96 -31.91
N GLN A 255 66.73 4.20 -33.19
CA GLN A 255 67.72 4.19 -34.28
C GLN A 255 68.75 5.32 -34.14
N ALA A 256 68.31 6.54 -33.83
CA ALA A 256 69.21 7.67 -33.59
C ALA A 256 70.18 7.41 -32.41
N LYS A 257 69.74 6.67 -31.39
CA LYS A 257 70.59 6.27 -30.26
C LYS A 257 71.61 5.20 -30.63
N GLN A 258 71.35 4.37 -31.64
CA GLN A 258 72.26 3.31 -32.08
C GLN A 258 73.40 3.84 -32.96
N GLU A 259 73.15 4.78 -33.87
CA GLU A 259 74.21 5.37 -34.72
C GLU A 259 75.17 6.26 -33.94
N LEU A 260 74.67 7.02 -32.96
CA LEU A 260 75.52 7.77 -32.03
C LEU A 260 76.43 6.86 -31.19
N LYS A 261 75.98 5.63 -30.86
CA LYS A 261 76.83 4.62 -30.22
C LYS A 261 77.88 4.04 -31.19
N ALA A 262 77.56 3.92 -32.48
CA ALA A 262 78.49 3.44 -33.50
C ALA A 262 79.58 4.48 -33.83
N GLU A 263 79.24 5.76 -33.94
CA GLU A 263 80.22 6.84 -34.08
C GLU A 263 81.12 7.00 -32.84
N ALA A 264 80.56 6.86 -31.64
CA ALA A 264 81.34 6.87 -30.41
C ALA A 264 82.34 5.70 -30.33
N ASN A 265 82.00 4.52 -30.88
CA ASN A 265 82.90 3.38 -30.96
C ASN A 265 83.95 3.50 -32.08
N ASN A 266 83.61 4.09 -33.24
CA ASN A 266 84.59 4.36 -34.30
C ASN A 266 85.62 5.42 -33.88
N ASN A 267 85.23 6.42 -33.08
CA ASN A 267 86.16 7.37 -32.47
C ASN A 267 87.03 6.77 -31.34
N ARG A 268 86.81 5.50 -30.97
CA ARG A 268 87.56 4.82 -29.90
C ARG A 268 88.64 3.86 -30.43
N ASN A 269 88.53 3.42 -31.69
CA ASN A 269 89.61 2.71 -32.39
C ASN A 269 90.54 3.69 -33.11
N SER A 270 91.31 4.44 -32.32
CA SER A 270 92.53 5.08 -32.79
C SER A 270 93.43 4.03 -33.42
N LEU A 271 93.80 4.21 -34.70
CA LEU A 271 94.80 3.42 -35.41
C LEU A 271 96.11 3.32 -34.60
N LYS A 272 96.73 2.13 -34.61
CA LYS A 272 98.09 1.89 -34.09
C LYS A 272 99.14 2.64 -34.94
N PRO A 273 100.27 3.08 -34.35
CA PRO A 273 101.27 3.90 -35.02
C PRO A 273 102.26 3.06 -35.85
N HIS A 274 101.79 2.43 -36.94
CA HIS A 274 102.65 2.02 -38.06
C HIS A 274 101.98 2.17 -39.44
N GLU A 275 100.68 2.46 -39.54
CA GLU A 275 100.01 2.61 -40.85
C GLU A 275 99.86 4.08 -41.30
N ALA A 276 100.43 5.04 -40.56
CA ALA A 276 100.41 6.46 -40.96
C ALA A 276 101.21 6.75 -42.26
N LYS A 277 101.97 5.78 -42.79
CA LYS A 277 102.58 5.88 -44.13
C LYS A 277 101.77 5.22 -45.25
N GLU A 278 100.79 4.36 -44.96
CA GLU A 278 99.86 3.86 -45.99
C GLU A 278 98.62 4.75 -46.11
N VAL A 279 98.18 5.41 -45.03
CA VAL A 279 97.02 6.30 -45.07
C VAL A 279 97.31 7.61 -45.82
N LEU A 280 98.56 8.09 -45.84
CA LEU A 280 98.96 9.24 -46.66
C LEU A 280 99.10 8.92 -48.16
N GLU A 281 99.20 7.66 -48.56
CA GLU A 281 99.07 7.26 -49.97
C GLU A 281 97.62 6.98 -50.37
N GLN A 282 96.73 6.66 -49.41
CA GLN A 282 95.30 6.44 -49.67
C GLN A 282 94.44 7.72 -49.67
N GLU A 283 94.88 8.81 -49.02
CA GLU A 283 94.22 10.12 -49.12
C GLU A 283 94.47 10.85 -50.46
N LYS A 284 95.05 10.18 -51.47
CA LYS A 284 94.95 10.61 -52.87
C LYS A 284 93.69 10.17 -53.59
N ASN A 285 92.81 9.40 -52.95
CA ASN A 285 91.51 9.08 -53.52
C ASN A 285 90.40 9.75 -52.72
N VAL A 286 90.30 11.08 -52.86
CA VAL A 286 88.97 11.69 -52.91
C VAL A 286 88.22 10.86 -53.95
N ARG A 287 87.28 10.02 -53.51
CA ARG A 287 86.28 9.45 -54.42
C ARG A 287 85.50 10.63 -54.96
N LEU A 288 86.01 11.22 -56.04
CA LEU A 288 85.19 11.63 -57.15
C LEU A 288 84.14 10.54 -57.27
N TYR A 289 82.88 10.91 -57.10
CA TYR A 289 81.79 10.03 -57.54
C TYR A 289 82.18 9.56 -58.93
N ASN A 290 82.28 8.23 -59.03
CA ASN A 290 82.73 7.53 -60.20
C ASN A 290 81.99 8.08 -61.43
N ILE A 291 82.69 8.86 -62.25
CA ILE A 291 82.35 9.11 -63.65
C ILE A 291 82.57 7.81 -64.44
N SER A 292 82.16 6.67 -63.88
CA SER A 292 82.13 5.36 -64.51
C SER A 292 80.70 4.84 -64.70
N GLU A 293 79.71 5.54 -64.14
CA GLU A 293 78.30 5.35 -64.52
C GLU A 293 77.90 6.24 -65.70
N PHE A 294 78.53 7.41 -65.88
CA PHE A 294 78.30 8.26 -67.06
C PHE A 294 78.83 7.65 -68.38
N ALA A 295 79.83 6.76 -68.30
CA ALA A 295 80.41 6.09 -69.47
C ALA A 295 79.66 4.81 -69.88
N LYS A 296 78.78 4.27 -69.02
CA LYS A 296 77.99 3.07 -69.34
C LYS A 296 76.65 3.39 -70.00
N GLU A 297 76.11 4.59 -69.82
CA GLU A 297 74.87 5.02 -70.49
C GLU A 297 75.09 5.61 -71.90
N GLN A 298 76.34 5.84 -72.33
CA GLN A 298 76.63 6.32 -73.69
C GLN A 298 76.87 5.20 -74.72
N ALA A 299 76.91 3.93 -74.30
CA ALA A 299 77.14 2.80 -75.22
C ALA A 299 75.85 2.27 -75.88
N GLU A 300 74.67 2.63 -75.38
CA GLU A 300 73.38 2.26 -75.96
C GLU A 300 72.53 3.51 -76.16
N ASN A 301 72.84 4.29 -77.19
CA ASN A 301 71.88 5.05 -77.98
C ASN A 301 72.59 5.75 -79.13
N LYS A 302 72.76 5.01 -80.23
CA LYS A 302 72.95 5.63 -81.56
C LYS A 302 71.61 6.16 -82.03
N THR A 303 71.33 7.43 -81.73
CA THR A 303 70.41 8.21 -82.55
C THR A 303 70.75 9.68 -82.47
N GLN A 304 70.79 10.32 -83.63
CA GLN A 304 71.13 11.71 -83.82
C GLN A 304 70.07 12.61 -83.17
N GLU A 305 70.43 13.26 -82.06
CA GLU A 305 69.71 14.43 -81.55
C GLU A 305 70.68 15.61 -81.44
N SER A 306 70.14 16.80 -81.69
CA SER A 306 70.91 18.03 -81.87
C SER A 306 71.65 18.44 -80.59
N PHE A 307 72.87 18.98 -80.76
CA PHE A 307 73.82 19.31 -79.68
C PHE A 307 73.35 20.37 -78.66
N ASN A 308 72.18 21.00 -78.85
CA ASN A 308 71.71 22.11 -78.00
C ASN A 308 70.66 21.69 -76.96
N GLU A 309 69.75 20.75 -77.24
CA GLU A 309 68.68 20.37 -76.29
C GLU A 309 69.17 19.44 -75.16
N VAL A 310 70.24 18.66 -75.41
CA VAL A 310 70.86 17.80 -74.40
C VAL A 310 71.59 18.62 -73.33
N LYS A 311 72.14 19.80 -73.70
CA LYS A 311 72.84 20.69 -72.76
C LYS A 311 71.89 21.39 -71.79
N GLU A 312 70.75 21.92 -72.25
CA GLU A 312 69.77 22.58 -71.36
C GLU A 312 69.08 21.60 -70.39
N ARG A 313 68.78 20.36 -70.82
CA ARG A 313 68.23 19.32 -69.92
C ARG A 313 69.25 18.78 -68.92
N GLN A 314 70.54 18.79 -69.27
CA GLN A 314 71.61 18.45 -68.33
C GLN A 314 71.86 19.60 -67.34
N GLU A 315 71.88 20.86 -67.78
CA GLU A 315 72.06 22.02 -66.90
C GLU A 315 70.90 22.21 -65.90
N THR A 316 69.65 21.98 -66.31
CA THR A 316 68.48 22.04 -65.40
C THR A 316 68.48 20.94 -64.33
N LYS A 317 68.81 19.69 -64.70
CA LYS A 317 69.00 18.58 -63.73
C LYS A 317 70.18 18.82 -62.80
N ILE A 318 71.29 19.36 -63.31
CA ILE A 318 72.45 19.73 -62.49
C ILE A 318 72.07 20.85 -61.51
N ASN A 319 71.31 21.86 -61.95
CA ASN A 319 70.83 22.94 -61.08
C ASN A 319 69.86 22.45 -60.00
N GLU A 320 68.97 21.49 -60.30
CA GLU A 320 68.11 20.86 -59.28
C GLU A 320 68.90 20.01 -58.28
N ILE A 321 69.92 19.29 -58.72
CA ILE A 321 70.83 18.52 -57.86
C ILE A 321 71.67 19.47 -56.97
N ILE A 322 72.10 20.60 -57.52
CA ILE A 322 72.80 21.66 -56.77
C ILE A 322 71.85 22.30 -55.76
N ALA A 323 70.61 22.63 -56.13
CA ALA A 323 69.62 23.19 -55.20
C ALA A 323 69.29 22.23 -54.06
N LYS A 324 69.05 20.94 -54.37
CA LYS A 324 68.81 19.90 -53.35
C LYS A 324 70.02 19.66 -52.47
N SER A 325 71.25 19.72 -53.01
CA SER A 325 72.47 19.57 -52.20
C SER A 325 72.77 20.79 -51.32
N ILE A 326 72.44 22.00 -51.78
CA ILE A 326 72.49 23.24 -50.97
C ILE A 326 71.46 23.17 -49.83
N GLU A 327 70.25 22.70 -50.11
CA GLU A 327 69.19 22.53 -49.12
C GLU A 327 69.54 21.43 -48.10
N LEU A 328 70.11 20.32 -48.56
CA LEU A 328 70.62 19.25 -47.70
C LEU A 328 71.79 19.74 -46.81
N TYR A 329 72.69 20.57 -47.35
CA TYR A 329 73.77 21.18 -46.56
C TYR A 329 73.21 22.17 -45.52
N LYS A 330 72.18 22.94 -45.87
CA LYS A 330 71.50 23.87 -44.96
C LYS A 330 70.81 23.12 -43.83
N GLN A 331 70.08 22.05 -44.12
CA GLN A 331 69.47 21.17 -43.11
C GLN A 331 70.54 20.49 -42.24
N LYS A 332 71.66 20.08 -42.84
CA LYS A 332 72.80 19.51 -42.11
C LYS A 332 73.45 20.49 -41.14
N GLU A 333 73.63 21.76 -41.53
CA GLU A 333 74.17 22.78 -40.63
C GLU A 333 73.16 23.15 -39.52
N GLN A 334 71.86 23.15 -39.82
CA GLN A 334 70.81 23.31 -38.80
C GLN A 334 70.81 22.16 -37.78
N GLU A 335 70.91 20.92 -38.23
CA GLU A 335 70.98 19.74 -37.36
C GLU A 335 72.31 19.66 -36.59
N LYS A 336 73.43 20.14 -37.16
CA LYS A 336 74.69 20.30 -36.42
C LYS A 336 74.59 21.35 -35.30
N LEU A 337 73.95 22.49 -35.58
CA LEU A 337 73.72 23.53 -34.56
C LEU A 337 72.77 23.02 -33.47
N LYS A 338 71.74 22.26 -33.85
CA LYS A 338 70.82 21.61 -32.92
C LYS A 338 71.54 20.58 -32.05
N SER A 339 72.38 19.73 -32.65
CA SER A 339 73.21 18.76 -31.92
C SER A 339 74.23 19.42 -30.99
N ARG A 340 74.84 20.55 -31.40
CA ARG A 340 75.71 21.35 -30.53
C ARG A 340 74.95 21.95 -29.35
N ARG A 341 73.73 22.43 -29.58
CA ARG A 341 72.84 22.94 -28.52
C ARG A 341 72.39 21.83 -27.57
N GLU A 342 71.97 20.68 -28.08
CA GLU A 342 71.59 19.53 -27.23
C GLU A 342 72.76 19.00 -26.42
N LYS A 343 73.98 19.03 -26.98
CA LYS A 343 75.19 18.72 -26.23
C LYS A 343 75.46 19.78 -25.17
N ALA A 344 75.34 21.06 -25.52
CA ALA A 344 75.49 22.14 -24.56
C ALA A 344 74.46 22.07 -23.42
N GLU A 345 73.22 21.66 -23.71
CA GLU A 345 72.14 21.41 -22.75
C GLU A 345 72.46 20.22 -21.83
N LYS A 346 72.93 19.10 -22.37
CA LYS A 346 73.38 17.95 -21.56
C LYS A 346 74.58 18.28 -20.69
N ASP A 347 75.57 18.96 -21.25
CA ASP A 347 76.75 19.41 -20.51
C ASP A 347 76.36 20.50 -19.49
N SER A 348 75.29 21.27 -19.75
CA SER A 348 74.80 22.30 -18.83
C SER A 348 74.24 21.71 -17.55
N GLN A 349 73.69 20.50 -17.60
CA GLN A 349 73.24 19.80 -16.40
C GLN A 349 74.42 19.44 -15.48
N ASN A 350 75.56 19.06 -16.07
CA ASN A 350 76.78 18.80 -15.30
C ASN A 350 77.36 20.10 -14.73
N ALA A 351 77.40 21.16 -15.55
CA ALA A 351 77.80 22.50 -15.10
C ALA A 351 76.87 23.05 -14.00
N TYR A 352 75.58 22.75 -14.08
CA TYR A 352 74.57 23.10 -13.08
C TYR A 352 74.75 22.32 -11.77
N ASN A 353 75.06 21.02 -11.85
CA ASN A 353 75.35 20.22 -10.67
C ASN A 353 76.63 20.70 -9.97
N ASP A 354 77.69 20.99 -10.73
CA ASP A 354 78.90 21.61 -10.19
C ASP A 354 78.58 22.98 -9.55
N LEU A 355 77.64 23.75 -10.11
CA LEU A 355 77.20 25.05 -9.57
C LEU A 355 76.59 24.88 -8.20
N LYS A 356 75.68 23.91 -8.11
CA LYS A 356 75.02 23.53 -6.88
C LYS A 356 76.01 23.04 -5.84
N ASP A 357 76.98 22.23 -6.22
CA ASP A 357 78.01 21.73 -5.32
C ASP A 357 78.93 22.85 -4.83
N TYR A 358 79.32 23.79 -5.70
CA TYR A 358 80.09 24.97 -5.28
C TYR A 358 79.31 25.82 -4.27
N ILE A 359 78.02 26.08 -4.52
CA ILE A 359 77.17 26.83 -3.59
C ILE A 359 76.97 26.06 -2.29
N HIS A 360 76.76 24.74 -2.35
CA HIS A 360 76.60 23.90 -1.17
C HIS A 360 77.85 23.90 -0.28
N ASN A 361 79.03 23.98 -0.91
CA ASN A 361 80.31 24.12 -0.23
C ASN A 361 80.58 25.55 0.30
N GLY A 362 79.60 26.46 0.23
CA GLY A 362 79.64 27.79 0.84
C GLY A 362 80.21 28.90 -0.04
N LEU A 363 80.46 28.66 -1.33
CA LEU A 363 80.85 29.71 -2.28
C LEU A 363 79.65 30.62 -2.59
N SER A 364 79.95 31.91 -2.82
CA SER A 364 78.93 32.84 -3.34
C SER A 364 78.50 32.43 -4.74
N ILE A 365 77.24 32.69 -5.10
CA ILE A 365 76.67 32.41 -6.44
C ILE A 365 77.55 33.00 -7.55
N LEU A 366 78.07 34.22 -7.34
CA LEU A 366 78.93 34.90 -8.32
C LEU A 366 80.31 34.22 -8.45
N GLU A 367 80.82 33.61 -7.38
CA GLU A 367 82.09 32.89 -7.39
C GLU A 367 81.93 31.49 -7.99
N ALA A 368 80.82 30.81 -7.69
CA ALA A 368 80.45 29.53 -8.28
C ALA A 368 80.27 29.64 -9.81
N LEU A 369 79.60 30.70 -10.29
CA LEU A 369 79.43 30.96 -11.72
C LEU A 369 80.77 31.21 -12.43
N LYS A 370 81.70 31.94 -11.81
CA LYS A 370 83.05 32.16 -12.35
C LYS A 370 83.85 30.85 -12.45
N ASN A 371 83.72 29.96 -11.47
CA ASN A 371 84.41 28.67 -11.49
C ASN A 371 83.91 27.76 -12.62
N ILE A 372 82.60 27.79 -12.91
CA ILE A 372 82.01 27.03 -14.02
C ILE A 372 82.38 27.61 -15.37
N GLN A 373 82.42 28.94 -15.48
CA GLN A 373 82.93 29.63 -16.66
C GLN A 373 84.34 29.17 -17.02
N GLN A 374 85.21 29.00 -16.01
CA GLN A 374 86.57 28.51 -16.21
C GLN A 374 86.64 27.03 -16.60
N LYS A 375 85.77 26.18 -16.03
CA LYS A 375 85.77 24.72 -16.22
C LYS A 375 85.21 24.29 -17.58
N TYR A 376 84.06 24.85 -18.00
CA TYR A 376 83.33 24.37 -19.18
C TYR A 376 83.64 25.12 -20.47
N ARG A 377 84.14 26.37 -20.39
CA ARG A 377 84.59 27.25 -21.50
C ARG A 377 83.58 27.51 -22.65
N ASN A 378 82.50 26.74 -22.77
CA ASN A 378 81.42 26.90 -23.74
C ASN A 378 80.32 27.79 -23.16
N GLU A 379 80.07 28.92 -23.80
CA GLU A 379 79.14 29.96 -23.36
C GLU A 379 77.70 29.45 -23.27
N ASP A 380 77.23 28.66 -24.25
CA ASP A 380 75.87 28.11 -24.27
C ASP A 380 75.63 27.17 -23.07
N THR A 381 76.61 26.33 -22.73
CA THR A 381 76.56 25.43 -21.57
C THR A 381 76.44 26.19 -20.25
N ILE A 382 77.18 27.30 -20.11
CA ILE A 382 77.15 28.15 -18.91
C ILE A 382 75.82 28.91 -18.80
N ASN A 383 75.31 29.41 -19.92
CA ASN A 383 74.04 30.13 -19.97
C ASN A 383 72.87 29.21 -19.62
N PHE A 384 72.82 27.99 -20.18
CA PHE A 384 71.80 27.00 -19.81
C PHE A 384 71.89 26.60 -18.34
N ALA A 385 73.10 26.40 -17.79
CA ALA A 385 73.27 26.09 -16.37
C ALA A 385 72.79 27.25 -15.47
N SER A 386 73.04 28.49 -15.87
CA SER A 386 72.58 29.69 -15.17
C SER A 386 71.05 29.85 -15.22
N LEU A 387 70.43 29.50 -16.36
CA LEU A 387 68.98 29.47 -16.52
C LEU A 387 68.32 28.40 -15.63
N LEU A 388 68.91 27.20 -15.54
CA LEU A 388 68.45 26.13 -14.64
C LEU A 388 68.51 26.58 -13.18
N PHE A 389 69.58 27.28 -12.80
CA PHE A 389 69.71 27.83 -11.45
C PHE A 389 68.69 28.93 -11.15
N SER A 390 68.45 29.83 -12.11
CA SER A 390 67.42 30.87 -11.98
C SER A 390 66.02 30.28 -11.88
N LYS A 391 65.73 29.22 -12.62
CA LYS A 391 64.48 28.46 -12.51
C LYS A 391 64.29 27.93 -11.08
N ASP A 392 65.33 27.36 -10.47
CA ASP A 392 65.23 26.83 -9.11
C ASP A 392 65.05 27.94 -8.06
N ILE A 393 65.67 29.12 -8.24
CA ILE A 393 65.41 30.30 -7.39
C ILE A 393 63.95 30.74 -7.49
N LEU A 394 63.40 30.82 -8.71
CA LEU A 394 62.00 31.21 -8.91
C LEU A 394 61.03 30.17 -8.32
N ASN A 395 61.33 28.88 -8.48
CA ASN A 395 60.55 27.80 -7.86
C ASN A 395 60.58 27.89 -6.33
N LEU A 396 61.73 28.18 -5.73
CA LEU A 396 61.83 28.38 -4.28
C LEU A 396 60.98 29.55 -3.82
N ARG A 397 61.05 30.68 -4.52
CA ARG A 397 60.23 31.86 -4.20
C ARG A 397 58.73 31.55 -4.32
N SER A 398 58.31 30.86 -5.38
CA SER A 398 56.90 30.45 -5.55
C SER A 398 56.44 29.56 -4.40
N LYS A 399 57.30 28.62 -3.95
CA LYS A 399 57.00 27.77 -2.78
C LYS A 399 56.97 28.55 -1.47
N GLU A 400 57.82 29.56 -1.31
CA GLU A 400 57.78 30.45 -0.15
C GLU A 400 56.47 31.24 -0.11
N GLU A 401 56.01 31.77 -1.23
CA GLU A 401 54.72 32.46 -1.36
C GLU A 401 53.55 31.52 -1.04
N GLU A 402 53.59 30.26 -1.52
CA GLU A 402 52.61 29.22 -1.20
C GLU A 402 52.60 28.89 0.31
N ILE A 403 53.78 28.72 0.92
CA ILE A 403 53.92 28.47 2.36
C ILE A 403 53.34 29.63 3.17
N ILE A 404 53.55 30.87 2.75
CA ILE A 404 52.97 32.05 3.41
C ILE A 404 51.43 31.99 3.34
N SER A 405 50.87 31.72 2.16
CA SER A 405 49.42 31.59 1.96
C SER A 405 48.82 30.48 2.83
N LEU A 406 49.42 29.28 2.81
CA LEU A 406 48.95 28.14 3.60
C LEU A 406 49.03 28.40 5.11
N ASN A 407 50.04 29.14 5.57
CA ASN A 407 50.12 29.51 6.98
C ASN A 407 49.05 30.53 7.39
N GLN A 408 48.65 31.43 6.49
CA GLN A 408 47.53 32.35 6.73
C GLN A 408 46.21 31.58 6.82
N GLU A 409 45.93 30.71 5.84
CA GLU A 409 44.74 29.86 5.83
C GLU A 409 44.66 28.96 7.07
N LYS A 410 45.78 28.37 7.49
CA LYS A 410 45.86 27.60 8.74
C LYS A 410 45.54 28.46 9.97
N GLY A 411 45.89 29.74 9.95
CA GLY A 411 45.53 30.69 11.01
C GLY A 411 44.03 30.95 11.04
N GLU A 412 43.43 31.20 9.88
CA GLU A 412 41.98 31.43 9.73
C GLU A 412 41.17 30.21 10.16
N LEU A 413 41.54 29.02 9.68
CA LEU A 413 40.90 27.75 10.07
C LEU A 413 41.00 27.49 11.58
N ARG A 414 42.11 27.85 12.22
CA ARG A 414 42.24 27.73 13.69
C ARG A 414 41.24 28.61 14.43
N VAL A 415 41.06 29.86 13.98
CA VAL A 415 40.08 30.78 14.56
C VAL A 415 38.66 30.27 14.33
N GLU A 416 38.36 29.74 13.15
CA GLU A 416 37.06 29.13 12.86
C GLU A 416 36.79 27.91 13.74
N CYS A 417 37.77 27.00 13.91
CA CYS A 417 37.64 25.86 14.82
C CYS A 417 37.38 26.30 16.27
N GLU A 418 38.06 27.34 16.75
CA GLU A 418 37.86 27.88 18.10
C GLU A 418 36.44 28.48 18.25
N ASN A 419 35.95 29.19 17.24
CA ASN A 419 34.58 29.70 17.22
C ASN A 419 33.53 28.59 17.25
N VAL A 420 33.71 27.54 16.46
CA VAL A 420 32.81 26.37 16.46
C VAL A 420 32.85 25.65 17.80
N TYR A 421 34.03 25.48 18.40
CA TYR A 421 34.15 24.86 19.72
C TYR A 421 33.39 25.64 20.80
N ASN A 422 33.54 26.97 20.80
CA ASN A 422 32.79 27.86 21.70
C ASN A 422 31.26 27.78 21.47
N GLU A 423 30.81 27.59 20.23
CA GLU A 423 29.39 27.39 19.95
C GLU A 423 28.89 26.03 20.45
N VAL A 424 29.69 24.97 20.28
CA VAL A 424 29.38 23.64 20.81
C VAL A 424 29.27 23.68 22.33
N GLU A 425 30.22 24.31 23.03
CA GLU A 425 30.18 24.47 24.49
C GLU A 425 28.90 25.17 24.96
N LYS A 426 28.50 26.27 24.29
CA LYS A 426 27.22 26.96 24.58
C LYS A 426 26.02 26.04 24.36
N ARG A 427 26.02 25.25 23.27
CA ARG A 427 24.93 24.30 23.01
C ARG A 427 24.89 23.20 24.08
N GLU A 428 26.02 22.66 24.50
CA GLU A 428 26.10 21.66 25.58
C GLU A 428 25.55 22.21 26.91
N GLU A 429 25.89 23.46 27.26
CA GLU A 429 25.30 24.13 28.43
C GLU A 429 23.77 24.24 28.32
N THR A 430 23.24 24.60 27.14
CA THR A 430 21.78 24.68 26.94
C THR A 430 21.10 23.31 27.04
N ILE A 431 21.72 22.25 26.50
CA ILE A 431 21.21 20.88 26.61
C ILE A 431 21.17 20.45 28.08
N SER A 432 22.22 20.76 28.86
CA SER A 432 22.27 20.46 30.29
C SER A 432 21.16 21.16 31.08
N LYS A 433 20.89 22.44 30.76
CA LYS A 433 19.76 23.19 31.34
C LYS A 433 18.41 22.56 30.97
N LEU A 434 18.20 22.24 29.69
CA LEU A 434 16.96 21.61 29.21
C LEU A 434 16.72 20.24 29.85
N LYS A 435 17.76 19.43 30.01
CA LYS A 435 17.68 18.13 30.69
C LYS A 435 17.24 18.29 32.15
N SER A 436 17.78 19.29 32.84
CA SER A 436 17.38 19.61 34.21
C SER A 436 15.92 20.05 34.30
N THR A 437 15.47 20.91 33.36
CA THR A 437 14.06 21.33 33.28
C THR A 437 13.13 20.16 32.96
N LEU A 438 13.52 19.28 32.03
CA LEU A 438 12.74 18.11 31.67
C LEU A 438 12.56 17.17 32.87
N GLN A 439 13.62 16.92 33.64
CA GLN A 439 13.54 16.11 34.84
C GLN A 439 12.57 16.71 35.88
N SER A 440 12.59 18.05 36.05
CA SER A 440 11.62 18.74 36.92
C SER A 440 10.19 18.50 36.46
N LYS A 441 9.92 18.59 35.15
CA LYS A 441 8.59 18.35 34.58
C LYS A 441 8.13 16.90 34.66
N ILE A 442 9.04 15.94 34.51
CA ILE A 442 8.75 14.53 34.74
C ILE A 442 8.31 14.31 36.19
N ASN A 443 9.04 14.87 37.16
CA ASN A 443 8.69 14.72 38.57
C ASN A 443 7.34 15.40 38.90
N GLU A 444 7.05 16.58 38.33
CA GLU A 444 5.75 17.25 38.47
C GLU A 444 4.60 16.39 37.92
N MET A 445 4.80 15.76 36.76
CA MET A 445 3.81 14.89 36.12
C MET A 445 3.51 13.64 36.96
N GLN A 446 4.57 12.98 37.47
CA GLN A 446 4.42 11.83 38.35
C GLN A 446 3.65 12.16 39.63
N ASN A 447 3.91 13.32 40.23
CA ASN A 447 3.16 13.79 41.39
C ASN A 447 1.68 14.02 41.05
N TYR A 448 1.39 14.62 39.89
CA TYR A 448 0.02 14.84 39.45
C TYR A 448 -0.73 13.52 39.20
N GLU A 449 -0.10 12.55 38.56
CA GLU A 449 -0.67 11.20 38.36
C GLU A 449 -1.02 10.55 39.71
N TYR A 450 -0.10 10.60 40.68
CA TYR A 450 -0.32 10.07 42.02
C TYR A 450 -1.51 10.76 42.74
N GLU A 451 -1.62 12.08 42.65
CA GLU A 451 -2.76 12.82 43.22
C GLU A 451 -4.09 12.46 42.55
N LEU A 452 -4.06 12.24 41.24
CA LEU A 452 -5.23 11.86 40.45
C LEU A 452 -5.71 10.46 40.82
N GLU A 453 -4.80 9.48 40.89
CA GLU A 453 -5.08 8.10 41.33
C GLU A 453 -5.69 8.09 42.74
N LYS A 454 -5.06 8.82 43.68
CA LYS A 454 -5.57 8.93 45.05
C LYS A 454 -6.98 9.52 45.11
N ASN A 455 -7.28 10.53 44.30
CA ASN A 455 -8.61 11.11 44.21
C ASN A 455 -9.64 10.15 43.60
N PHE A 456 -9.24 9.35 42.62
CA PHE A 456 -10.10 8.32 42.04
C PHE A 456 -10.41 7.21 43.04
N GLU A 457 -9.42 6.75 43.81
CA GLU A 457 -9.58 5.75 44.86
C GLU A 457 -10.60 6.21 45.91
N VAL A 458 -10.49 7.46 46.39
CA VAL A 458 -11.44 8.03 47.36
C VAL A 458 -12.86 8.08 46.80
N LYS A 459 -13.03 8.54 45.56
CA LYS A 459 -14.35 8.59 44.90
C LYS A 459 -14.95 7.20 44.67
N LEU A 460 -14.13 6.20 44.39
CA LEU A 460 -14.57 4.82 44.21
C LEU A 460 -15.09 4.27 45.54
N GLN A 461 -14.35 4.46 46.63
CA GLN A 461 -14.77 4.05 47.98
C GLN A 461 -16.07 4.74 48.42
N GLU A 462 -16.22 6.04 48.15
CA GLU A 462 -17.46 6.78 48.42
C GLU A 462 -18.66 6.20 47.63
N LYS A 463 -18.45 5.86 46.36
CA LYS A 463 -19.47 5.23 45.51
C LYS A 463 -19.85 3.83 45.98
N GLU A 464 -18.87 3.01 46.34
CA GLU A 464 -19.10 1.67 46.89
C GLU A 464 -19.90 1.73 48.19
N ALA A 465 -19.54 2.65 49.10
CA ALA A 465 -20.27 2.86 50.34
C ALA A 465 -21.72 3.35 50.12
N ALA A 466 -21.95 4.21 49.12
CA ALA A 466 -23.29 4.65 48.75
C ALA A 466 -24.13 3.50 48.18
N MET A 467 -23.55 2.70 47.28
CA MET A 467 -24.21 1.56 46.65
C MET A 467 -24.56 0.47 47.67
N LEU A 468 -23.68 0.19 48.64
CA LEU A 468 -23.96 -0.73 49.74
C LEU A 468 -25.17 -0.28 50.58
N LYS A 469 -25.26 1.01 50.91
CA LYS A 469 -26.42 1.56 51.65
C LYS A 469 -27.73 1.42 50.87
N GLU A 470 -27.70 1.67 49.56
CA GLU A 470 -28.87 1.50 48.70
C GLU A 470 -29.31 0.03 48.63
N LEU A 471 -28.35 -0.89 48.49
CA LEU A 471 -28.59 -2.33 48.47
C LEU A 471 -29.18 -2.83 49.79
N GLU A 472 -28.66 -2.36 50.93
CA GLU A 472 -29.23 -2.65 52.26
C GLU A 472 -30.66 -2.13 52.41
N SER A 473 -30.96 -0.95 51.83
CA SER A 473 -32.31 -0.38 51.87
C SER A 473 -33.31 -1.19 51.04
N LEU A 474 -32.90 -1.61 49.84
CA LEU A 474 -33.70 -2.46 48.95
C LEU A 474 -33.94 -3.85 49.56
N GLN A 475 -32.92 -4.44 50.19
CA GLN A 475 -33.09 -5.72 50.91
C GLN A 475 -34.13 -5.62 52.01
N LYS A 476 -34.10 -4.55 52.82
CA LYS A 476 -35.10 -4.33 53.88
C LYS A 476 -36.51 -4.12 53.32
N GLU A 477 -36.65 -3.48 52.16
CA GLU A 477 -37.94 -3.31 51.49
C GLU A 477 -38.45 -4.65 50.95
N GLN A 478 -37.58 -5.45 50.33
CA GLN A 478 -37.91 -6.78 49.85
C GLN A 478 -38.34 -7.72 50.98
N GLU A 479 -37.66 -7.70 52.14
CA GLU A 479 -38.06 -8.48 53.32
C GLU A 479 -39.45 -8.09 53.83
N LYS A 480 -39.80 -6.80 53.82
CA LYS A 480 -41.14 -6.36 54.21
C LYS A 480 -42.21 -6.90 53.27
N VAL A 481 -42.01 -6.77 51.97
CA VAL A 481 -42.95 -7.28 50.95
C VAL A 481 -43.10 -8.80 51.06
N ASN A 482 -42.01 -9.54 51.26
CA ASN A 482 -42.07 -10.99 51.48
C ASN A 482 -42.89 -11.35 52.72
N ASN A 483 -42.71 -10.62 53.83
CA ASN A 483 -43.48 -10.85 55.05
C ASN A 483 -44.97 -10.55 54.85
N GLU A 484 -45.33 -9.52 54.09
CA GLU A 484 -46.72 -9.21 53.74
C GLU A 484 -47.35 -10.33 52.91
N TYR A 485 -46.65 -10.81 51.87
CA TYR A 485 -47.14 -11.95 51.08
C TYR A 485 -47.28 -13.23 51.90
N GLU A 486 -46.34 -13.52 52.81
CA GLU A 486 -46.48 -14.68 53.71
C GLU A 486 -47.68 -14.58 54.65
N GLN A 487 -48.04 -13.37 55.09
CA GLN A 487 -49.24 -13.14 55.90
C GLN A 487 -50.51 -13.36 55.06
N GLU A 488 -50.57 -12.80 53.86
CA GLU A 488 -51.72 -12.97 52.95
C GLU A 488 -51.94 -14.44 52.58
N ILE A 489 -50.87 -15.20 52.30
CA ILE A 489 -50.95 -16.64 52.04
C ILE A 489 -51.55 -17.38 53.25
N LYS A 490 -51.11 -17.07 54.47
CA LYS A 490 -51.66 -17.69 55.69
C LYS A 490 -53.14 -17.39 55.89
N GLU A 491 -53.58 -16.17 55.61
CA GLU A 491 -55.00 -15.80 55.69
C GLU A 491 -55.84 -16.56 54.66
N LEU A 492 -55.36 -16.67 53.41
CA LEU A 492 -56.01 -17.43 52.36
C LEU A 492 -56.10 -18.93 52.70
N ASP A 493 -55.05 -19.51 53.27
CA ASP A 493 -55.06 -20.92 53.70
C ASP A 493 -56.09 -21.16 54.80
N CYS A 494 -56.17 -20.28 55.81
CA CYS A 494 -57.20 -20.34 56.86
C CYS A 494 -58.62 -20.25 56.26
N ALA A 495 -58.86 -19.30 55.35
CA ALA A 495 -60.16 -19.14 54.70
C ALA A 495 -60.54 -20.36 53.84
N ASN A 496 -59.57 -20.96 53.14
CA ASN A 496 -59.77 -22.20 52.39
C ASN A 496 -60.11 -23.39 53.30
N GLU A 497 -59.47 -23.51 54.46
CA GLU A 497 -59.82 -24.53 55.45
C GLU A 497 -61.25 -24.36 55.98
N GLU A 498 -61.65 -23.12 56.30
CA GLU A 498 -63.02 -22.81 56.73
C GLU A 498 -64.06 -23.18 55.66
N LEU A 499 -63.85 -22.74 54.41
CA LEU A 499 -64.72 -23.06 53.27
C LEU A 499 -64.78 -24.57 53.00
N SER A 500 -63.66 -25.28 53.13
CA SER A 500 -63.60 -26.74 52.98
C SER A 500 -64.45 -27.44 54.04
N ASN A 501 -64.38 -26.97 55.29
CA ASN A 501 -65.18 -27.51 56.39
C ASN A 501 -66.68 -27.19 56.23
N GLU A 502 -67.02 -25.99 55.76
CA GLU A 502 -68.41 -25.62 55.49
C GLU A 502 -69.01 -26.44 54.34
N ASN A 503 -68.27 -26.63 53.24
CA ASN A 503 -68.68 -27.50 52.14
C ASN A 503 -68.93 -28.95 52.58
N LYS A 504 -68.10 -29.50 53.49
CA LYS A 504 -68.35 -30.82 54.09
C LYS A 504 -69.68 -30.86 54.84
N LYS A 505 -69.96 -29.86 55.68
CA LYS A 505 -71.24 -29.77 56.43
C LYS A 505 -72.45 -29.67 55.51
N ILE A 506 -72.37 -28.84 54.46
CA ILE A 506 -73.45 -28.69 53.47
C ILE A 506 -73.70 -30.03 52.76
N ASN A 507 -72.65 -30.73 52.34
CA ASN A 507 -72.79 -32.05 51.70
C ASN A 507 -73.44 -33.08 52.65
N GLU A 508 -73.06 -33.12 53.93
CA GLU A 508 -73.71 -33.98 54.91
C GLU A 508 -75.20 -33.65 55.10
N GLN A 509 -75.55 -32.35 55.13
CA GLN A 509 -76.94 -31.92 55.21
C GLN A 509 -77.73 -32.30 53.95
N ASN A 510 -77.15 -32.12 52.76
CA ASN A 510 -77.77 -32.53 51.49
C ASN A 510 -78.01 -34.04 51.45
N LEU A 511 -77.07 -34.86 51.92
CA LEU A 511 -77.26 -36.31 52.03
C LEU A 511 -78.43 -36.67 52.97
N LYS A 512 -78.52 -36.00 54.13
CA LYS A 512 -79.64 -36.19 55.07
C LYS A 512 -80.98 -35.80 54.44
N LEU A 513 -81.07 -34.62 53.82
CA LEU A 513 -82.29 -34.15 53.16
C LEU A 513 -82.70 -35.07 52.00
N ASN A 514 -81.74 -35.53 51.19
CA ASN A 514 -82.03 -36.49 50.12
C ASN A 514 -82.60 -37.80 50.66
N SER A 515 -82.06 -38.33 51.76
CA SER A 515 -82.63 -39.54 52.39
C SER A 515 -84.04 -39.31 52.95
N GLN A 516 -84.31 -38.14 53.53
CA GLN A 516 -85.64 -37.76 54.01
C GLN A 516 -86.63 -37.60 52.85
N ASN A 517 -86.23 -36.94 51.77
CA ASN A 517 -87.05 -36.81 50.57
C ASN A 517 -87.38 -38.17 49.95
N ALA A 518 -86.41 -39.09 49.87
CA ALA A 518 -86.68 -40.45 49.38
C ALA A 518 -87.68 -41.20 50.28
N ALA A 519 -87.58 -41.06 51.60
CA ALA A 519 -88.53 -41.66 52.54
C ALA A 519 -89.94 -41.05 52.40
N LEU A 520 -90.04 -39.73 52.25
CA LEU A 520 -91.30 -39.02 52.04
C LEU A 520 -91.94 -39.34 50.69
N GLN A 521 -91.16 -39.46 49.62
CA GLN A 521 -91.68 -39.90 48.32
C GLN A 521 -92.27 -41.31 48.39
N LYS A 522 -91.61 -42.21 49.14
CA LYS A 522 -92.13 -43.57 49.37
C LYS A 522 -93.44 -43.54 50.16
N SER A 523 -93.53 -42.77 51.24
CA SER A 523 -94.77 -42.66 52.01
C SER A 523 -95.90 -42.01 51.22
N LEU A 524 -95.62 -40.99 50.41
CA LEU A 524 -96.59 -40.39 49.48
C LEU A 524 -97.17 -41.44 48.53
N SER A 525 -96.30 -42.24 47.90
CA SER A 525 -96.75 -43.31 47.00
C SER A 525 -97.62 -44.36 47.70
N GLU A 526 -97.35 -44.66 48.97
CA GLU A 526 -98.16 -45.57 49.78
C GLU A 526 -99.53 -44.95 50.13
N ILE A 527 -99.58 -43.65 50.41
CA ILE A 527 -100.82 -42.92 50.71
C ILE A 527 -101.68 -42.78 49.45
N GLU A 528 -101.10 -42.42 48.30
CA GLU A 528 -101.81 -42.32 47.02
C GLU A 528 -102.47 -43.65 46.64
N ASN A 529 -101.76 -44.77 46.81
CA ASN A 529 -102.31 -46.10 46.58
C ASN A 529 -103.46 -46.46 47.53
N ARG A 530 -103.40 -46.04 48.81
CA ARG A 530 -104.52 -46.23 49.75
C ARG A 530 -105.71 -45.37 49.36
N TYR A 531 -105.47 -44.10 49.01
CA TYR A 531 -106.52 -43.16 48.64
C TYR A 531 -107.31 -43.65 47.42
N GLU A 532 -106.65 -44.12 46.36
CA GLU A 532 -107.38 -44.67 45.21
C GLU A 532 -108.17 -45.94 45.57
N LYS A 533 -107.65 -46.79 46.46
CA LYS A 533 -108.36 -47.97 46.94
C LYS A 533 -109.63 -47.60 47.72
N ASP A 534 -109.54 -46.64 48.63
CA ASP A 534 -110.67 -46.17 49.43
C ASP A 534 -111.72 -45.47 48.54
N LYS A 535 -111.28 -44.69 47.55
CA LYS A 535 -112.15 -44.04 46.56
C LYS A 535 -112.92 -45.04 45.69
N GLU A 536 -112.28 -46.15 45.29
CA GLU A 536 -112.94 -47.25 44.57
C GLU A 536 -114.03 -47.91 45.44
N GLN A 537 -113.73 -48.15 46.73
CA GLN A 537 -114.71 -48.69 47.69
C GLN A 537 -115.90 -47.75 47.90
N MET A 538 -115.65 -46.45 48.07
CA MET A 538 -116.71 -45.46 48.27
C MET A 538 -117.65 -45.36 47.06
N LYS A 539 -117.12 -45.49 45.83
CA LYS A 539 -117.94 -45.54 44.61
C LYS A 539 -118.89 -46.72 44.61
N GLN A 540 -118.42 -47.91 45.00
CA GLN A 540 -119.27 -49.11 45.09
C GLN A 540 -120.38 -48.94 46.12
N GLU A 541 -120.08 -48.36 47.27
CA GLU A 541 -121.06 -48.10 48.34
C GLU A 541 -122.16 -47.11 47.90
N VAL A 542 -121.79 -46.04 47.19
CA VAL A 542 -122.75 -45.06 46.65
C VAL A 542 -123.68 -45.69 45.61
N GLU A 543 -123.18 -46.62 44.79
CA GLU A 543 -123.99 -47.31 43.78
C GLU A 543 -125.08 -48.18 44.44
N VAL A 544 -124.72 -48.91 45.50
CA VAL A 544 -125.67 -49.69 46.31
C VAL A 544 -126.75 -48.80 46.93
N LEU A 545 -126.36 -47.68 47.56
CA LEU A 545 -127.32 -46.75 48.18
C LEU A 545 -128.26 -46.10 47.16
N ASN A 546 -127.80 -45.84 45.94
CA ASN A 546 -128.63 -45.28 44.87
C ASN A 546 -129.74 -46.24 44.45
N ASP A 547 -129.45 -47.54 44.38
CA ASP A 547 -130.45 -48.56 44.05
C ASP A 547 -131.46 -48.78 45.17
N GLU A 548 -131.04 -48.64 46.44
CA GLU A 548 -131.97 -48.61 47.58
C GLU A 548 -132.91 -47.39 47.54
N ASN A 549 -132.39 -46.20 47.23
CA ASN A 549 -133.19 -44.99 47.11
C ASN A 549 -134.27 -45.08 46.00
N LYS A 550 -133.96 -45.72 44.86
CA LYS A 550 -134.96 -45.96 43.81
C LYS A 550 -136.15 -46.80 44.32
N LYS A 551 -135.87 -47.85 45.08
CA LYS A 551 -136.92 -48.71 45.68
C LYS A 551 -137.80 -47.93 46.66
N ILE A 552 -137.22 -47.06 47.48
CA ILE A 552 -137.97 -46.22 48.43
C ILE A 552 -138.91 -45.25 47.68
N ASN A 553 -138.44 -44.62 46.60
CA ASN A 553 -139.27 -43.71 45.82
C ASN A 553 -140.49 -44.39 45.18
N GLU A 554 -140.35 -45.63 44.70
CA GLU A 554 -141.49 -46.42 44.19
C GLU A 554 -142.54 -46.70 45.29
N ILE A 555 -142.09 -46.95 46.52
CA ILE A 555 -142.96 -47.17 47.68
C ILE A 555 -143.71 -45.88 48.05
N ASN A 556 -143.00 -44.75 48.11
CA ASN A 556 -143.62 -43.45 48.43
C ASN A 556 -144.70 -43.04 47.41
N PHE A 557 -144.50 -43.33 46.12
CA PHE A 557 -145.50 -43.05 45.09
C PHE A 557 -146.80 -43.83 45.33
N LYS A 558 -146.71 -45.11 45.70
CA LYS A 558 -147.89 -45.94 46.04
C LYS A 558 -148.67 -45.39 47.23
N LEU A 559 -147.97 -44.97 48.29
CA LEU A 559 -148.60 -44.39 49.48
C LEU A 559 -149.35 -43.09 49.18
N SER A 560 -148.77 -42.17 48.40
CA SER A 560 -149.40 -40.90 48.04
C SER A 560 -150.75 -41.07 47.31
N SER A 561 -150.85 -42.09 46.45
CA SER A 561 -152.09 -42.42 45.74
C SER A 561 -153.21 -42.93 46.66
N GLN A 562 -152.86 -43.60 47.78
CA GLN A 562 -153.84 -44.02 48.77
C GLN A 562 -154.35 -42.85 49.62
N THR A 563 -153.47 -41.92 49.99
CA THR A 563 -153.83 -40.77 50.85
C THR A 563 -154.84 -39.85 50.16
N THR A 564 -154.68 -39.61 48.86
CA THR A 564 -155.58 -38.76 48.06
C THR A 564 -156.99 -39.36 47.94
N LEU A 565 -157.12 -40.68 47.92
CA LEU A 565 -158.42 -41.36 47.90
C LEU A 565 -159.17 -41.15 49.23
N LEU A 566 -158.46 -41.27 50.36
CA LEU A 566 -159.00 -41.09 51.72
C LEU A 566 -159.47 -39.66 52.00
N GLU A 567 -158.74 -38.64 51.53
CA GLU A 567 -159.10 -37.23 51.71
C GLU A 567 -160.41 -36.85 51.02
N SER A 568 -160.70 -37.44 49.86
CA SER A 568 -161.97 -37.21 49.15
C SER A 568 -163.18 -37.72 49.94
N TYR A 569 -163.04 -38.88 50.59
CA TYR A 569 -164.09 -39.53 51.38
C TYR A 569 -164.42 -38.75 52.67
N LEU A 570 -163.41 -38.19 53.34
CA LEU A 570 -163.58 -37.39 54.55
C LEU A 570 -164.33 -36.07 54.29
N LYS A 571 -164.20 -35.50 53.09
CA LYS A 571 -164.79 -34.21 52.72
C LYS A 571 -166.31 -34.29 52.49
N GLU A 572 -166.81 -35.44 52.03
CA GLU A 572 -168.24 -35.69 51.89
C GLU A 572 -168.94 -35.84 53.24
N GLN A 573 -168.37 -36.63 54.17
CA GLN A 573 -168.98 -36.82 55.49
C GLN A 573 -169.07 -35.52 56.32
N LYS A 574 -168.10 -34.62 56.15
CA LYS A 574 -168.09 -33.33 56.87
C LYS A 574 -169.25 -32.41 56.47
N LYS A 575 -169.71 -32.47 55.21
CA LYS A 575 -170.84 -31.67 54.70
C LYS A 575 -172.20 -32.13 55.22
N GLU A 576 -172.40 -33.44 55.41
CA GLU A 576 -173.64 -33.98 55.97
C GLU A 576 -173.81 -33.54 57.44
N LEU A 577 -172.73 -33.58 58.22
CA LEU A 577 -172.76 -33.28 59.65
C LEU A 577 -173.13 -31.82 59.96
N GLU A 578 -172.65 -30.86 59.16
CA GLU A 578 -172.94 -29.43 59.33
C GLU A 578 -174.40 -29.07 59.02
N SER A 579 -175.08 -29.85 58.16
CA SER A 579 -176.50 -29.62 57.85
C SER A 579 -177.42 -30.03 59.00
N LEU A 580 -177.14 -31.16 59.67
CA LEU A 580 -177.88 -31.66 60.81
C LEU A 580 -177.76 -30.75 62.05
N GLN A 581 -176.57 -30.16 62.24
CA GLN A 581 -176.27 -29.32 63.41
C GLN A 581 -177.06 -27.99 63.39
N LYS A 582 -177.45 -27.51 62.20
CA LYS A 582 -178.20 -26.26 62.01
C LYS A 582 -179.69 -26.44 62.33
N GLU A 583 -180.25 -27.59 61.95
CA GLU A 583 -181.66 -27.94 62.18
C GLU A 583 -181.99 -28.17 63.67
N PHE A 584 -181.02 -28.66 64.44
CA PHE A 584 -181.19 -28.90 65.88
C PHE A 584 -181.23 -27.61 66.71
N LYS A 585 -180.56 -26.55 66.26
CA LYS A 585 -180.44 -25.27 66.99
C LYS A 585 -181.74 -24.45 66.96
N GLU A 586 -182.46 -24.45 65.84
CA GLU A 586 -183.72 -23.69 65.67
C GLU A 586 -184.88 -24.27 66.49
N LYS A 587 -184.91 -25.58 66.75
CA LYS A 587 -185.96 -26.20 67.58
C LYS A 587 -185.79 -25.92 69.08
N LEU A 588 -184.58 -25.60 69.54
CA LEU A 588 -184.28 -25.37 70.97
C LEU A 588 -184.78 -24.00 71.45
N GLU A 589 -184.64 -22.94 70.63
CA GLU A 589 -185.04 -21.57 70.98
C GLU A 589 -186.57 -21.40 71.11
N VAL A 590 -187.35 -22.17 70.36
CA VAL A 590 -188.83 -22.12 70.42
C VAL A 590 -189.34 -22.68 71.75
N ALA A 591 -188.72 -23.74 72.29
CA ALA A 591 -189.13 -24.39 73.53
C ALA A 591 -188.86 -23.52 74.78
N GLU A 592 -187.73 -22.81 74.82
CA GLU A 592 -187.36 -21.96 75.96
C GLU A 592 -188.27 -20.72 76.12
N SER A 593 -188.84 -20.23 75.02
CA SER A 593 -189.78 -19.10 75.03
C SER A 593 -191.16 -19.47 75.62
N HIS A 594 -191.56 -20.75 75.55
CA HIS A 594 -192.85 -21.23 76.04
C HIS A 594 -192.85 -21.46 77.55
N ILE A 595 -191.73 -21.94 78.11
CA ILE A 595 -191.58 -22.26 79.54
C ILE A 595 -191.60 -20.99 80.43
N LYS A 596 -191.05 -19.86 79.95
CA LYS A 596 -191.06 -18.57 80.67
C LYS A 596 -192.45 -17.91 80.77
N ARG A 597 -193.43 -18.32 79.95
CA ARG A 597 -194.80 -17.77 79.95
C ARG A 597 -195.73 -18.49 80.95
N LEU A 598 -195.45 -19.75 81.27
CA LEU A 598 -196.30 -20.58 82.14
C LEU A 598 -196.09 -20.33 83.64
N TYR A 599 -194.86 -20.08 84.11
CA TYR A 599 -194.65 -19.79 85.55
C TYR A 599 -195.15 -18.41 86.01
N LYS A 600 -195.42 -17.48 85.08
CA LYS A 600 -196.03 -16.18 85.41
C LYS A 600 -197.55 -16.26 85.65
N LEU A 601 -198.18 -17.41 85.39
CA LEU A 601 -199.62 -17.66 85.55
C LEU A 601 -200.02 -18.36 86.86
N GLU A 602 -199.09 -18.97 87.60
CA GLU A 602 -199.39 -19.57 88.92
C GLU A 602 -199.37 -18.58 90.09
N ALA A 603 -198.96 -17.32 89.84
CA ALA A 603 -198.91 -16.25 90.84
C ALA A 603 -200.16 -15.35 90.92
N GLN A 604 -201.32 -15.75 90.36
CA GLN A 604 -202.56 -14.94 90.37
C GLN A 604 -203.86 -15.71 90.71
N VAL A 605 -203.81 -16.79 91.52
CA VAL A 605 -205.00 -17.44 92.11
C VAL A 605 -204.89 -17.55 93.65
N GLU A 606 -204.63 -16.38 94.24
CA GLU A 606 -204.98 -16.04 95.62
C GLU A 606 -206.52 -15.91 95.77
N ILE A 607 -207.06 -16.35 96.92
CA ILE A 607 -208.08 -15.63 97.73
C ILE A 607 -209.59 -15.80 97.36
N PHE A 608 -210.33 -16.46 98.27
CA PHE A 608 -211.79 -16.38 98.57
C PHE A 608 -212.83 -16.97 97.59
N ASN A 609 -213.39 -18.14 97.92
CA ASN A 609 -214.61 -18.24 98.76
C ASN A 609 -215.06 -19.69 99.01
N ASP A 610 -215.23 -20.00 100.29
CA ASP A 610 -216.25 -20.86 100.90
C ASP A 610 -217.36 -21.41 99.97
N LYS A 611 -217.43 -22.73 99.83
CA LYS A 611 -218.47 -23.61 100.42
C LYS A 611 -218.47 -25.01 99.79
N GLU A 612 -218.61 -25.97 100.70
CA GLU A 612 -219.24 -27.30 100.54
C GLU A 612 -218.46 -28.43 99.82
N ASN A 613 -217.87 -29.27 100.67
CA ASN A 613 -218.10 -30.72 100.81
C ASN A 613 -218.20 -31.57 99.54
N VAL A 614 -217.14 -32.34 99.26
CA VAL A 614 -217.02 -33.81 99.45
C VAL A 614 -215.55 -34.13 99.69
#